data_AF-A0A355UDL4-F1
#
_entry.id   AF-A0A355UDL4-F1
#
_cell.length_a   1.000
_cell.length_b   1.000
_cell.length_c   1.000
_cell.angle_alpha   90.00
_cell.angle_beta   90.00
_cell.angle_gamma   90.00
#
_symmetry.space_group_name_H-M   'P 1'
#
loop_
_entity.id
_entity.type
_entity.pdbx_description
1 polymer ?
#
loop_
_entity_poly.entity_id
_entity_poly.type
_entity_poly.pdbx_seq_one_letter_code
_entity_poly.pdbx_strand_id
1 'polypeptide(L)'
;MTNFLKTLFIFSFLILGCQAEEQIFVHTITDISGLPNTATISYSSDFLGVGSTGGIEALANADDFVSQPLAKGDLTINKVDRGNYTITVQDNNGQTSFTNIPEKYLNLNATLELTRNIFQPYFPAEWQAINGTMYTSLRIKSNQDEGVFYIKTVYTGTNKEIGKYSEDF
;
A
#
# COMPACT_ATOMS: atom_id res chain seq x y z
N MET A 1 -24.09 61.43 33.65
CA MET A 1 -24.11 61.52 32.17
C MET A 1 -22.87 60.81 31.66
N THR A 2 -22.84 59.48 31.68
CA THR A 2 -23.29 58.53 30.64
C THR A 2 -22.42 58.56 29.39
N ASN A 3 -21.38 57.71 29.43
CA ASN A 3 -20.90 56.77 28.40
C ASN A 3 -20.76 57.27 26.96
N PHE A 4 -19.52 57.56 26.59
CA PHE A 4 -19.05 57.69 25.22
C PHE A 4 -17.92 56.68 24.99
N LEU A 5 -18.22 55.46 24.52
CA LEU A 5 -17.28 54.68 23.71
C LEU A 5 -17.99 53.53 22.98
N LYS A 6 -18.24 53.79 21.70
CA LYS A 6 -18.09 52.90 20.54
C LYS A 6 -18.18 51.39 20.78
N THR A 7 -19.31 50.86 20.31
CA THR A 7 -19.46 49.61 19.56
C THR A 7 -18.14 48.96 19.13
N LEU A 8 -17.79 47.83 19.76
CA LEU A 8 -16.90 46.83 19.17
C LEU A 8 -17.62 45.48 19.20
N PHE A 9 -18.15 45.14 18.03
CA PHE A 9 -18.74 43.85 17.72
C PHE A 9 -17.62 42.79 17.79
N ILE A 10 -17.58 41.97 18.85
CA ILE A 10 -16.71 40.79 18.89
C ILE A 10 -17.43 39.69 18.11
N PHE A 11 -17.20 39.67 16.80
CA PHE A 11 -17.48 38.51 15.96
C PHE A 11 -16.36 37.50 16.19
N SER A 12 -16.46 36.73 17.29
CA SER A 12 -15.68 35.50 17.44
C SER A 12 -16.31 34.42 16.54
N PHE A 13 -16.06 34.54 15.24
CA PHE A 13 -16.28 33.45 14.30
C PHE A 13 -15.34 32.31 14.69
N LEU A 14 -15.92 31.32 15.37
CA LEU A 14 -15.67 29.90 15.24
C LEU A 14 -14.63 29.59 14.15
N ILE A 15 -13.36 29.49 14.55
CA ILE A 15 -12.38 28.71 13.80
C ILE A 15 -12.76 27.25 14.05
N LEU A 16 -13.82 26.79 13.37
CA LEU A 16 -14.00 25.39 13.09
C LEU A 16 -12.89 25.04 12.09
N GLY A 17 -11.69 24.81 12.61
CA GLY A 17 -10.70 24.05 11.88
C GLY A 17 -11.39 22.74 11.54
N CYS A 18 -11.70 22.55 10.25
CA CYS A 18 -12.02 21.25 9.72
C CYS A 18 -10.75 20.42 9.91
N GLN A 19 -10.61 19.78 11.07
CA GLN A 19 -9.65 18.69 11.19
C GLN A 19 -10.21 17.63 10.25
N ALA A 20 -9.56 17.47 9.10
CA ALA A 20 -9.81 16.31 8.25
C ALA A 20 -9.58 15.10 9.16
N GLU A 21 -10.65 14.36 9.43
CA GLU A 21 -10.58 13.20 10.30
C GLU A 21 -9.59 12.22 9.66
N GLU A 22 -8.50 11.91 10.38
CA GLU A 22 -7.46 11.01 9.90
C GLU A 22 -8.09 9.63 9.78
N GLN A 23 -8.42 9.25 8.55
CA GLN A 23 -9.04 7.97 8.27
C GLN A 23 -7.96 6.89 8.30
N ILE A 24 -8.20 5.84 9.07
CA ILE A 24 -7.27 4.73 9.30
C ILE A 24 -7.86 3.45 8.68
N PHE A 25 -6.99 2.66 8.05
CA PHE A 25 -7.30 1.35 7.48
C PHE A 25 -6.43 0.27 8.10
N VAL A 26 -6.92 -0.98 8.10
CA VAL A 26 -6.21 -2.13 8.68
C VAL A 26 -6.04 -3.22 7.63
N HIS A 27 -4.78 -3.59 7.38
CA HIS A 27 -4.41 -4.77 6.62
C HIS A 27 -4.00 -5.89 7.58
N THR A 28 -4.82 -6.93 7.72
CA THR A 28 -4.48 -8.10 8.54
C THR A 28 -3.65 -9.08 7.72
N ILE A 29 -2.36 -9.22 8.04
CA ILE A 29 -1.44 -10.17 7.41
C ILE A 29 -1.79 -11.57 7.87
N THR A 30 -2.35 -12.40 6.97
CA THR A 30 -2.87 -13.74 7.31
C THR A 30 -1.94 -14.88 6.88
N ASP A 31 -1.20 -14.69 5.79
CA ASP A 31 -0.28 -15.68 5.26
C ASP A 31 1.06 -15.06 4.84
N ILE A 32 2.15 -15.64 5.33
CA ILE A 32 3.53 -15.28 5.02
C ILE A 32 4.37 -16.50 4.60
N SER A 33 3.70 -17.56 4.13
CA SER A 33 4.33 -18.84 3.80
C SER A 33 5.45 -18.69 2.77
N GLY A 34 6.59 -19.34 3.05
CA GLY A 34 7.78 -19.29 2.19
C GLY A 34 8.70 -18.08 2.42
N LEU A 35 8.31 -17.12 3.26
CA LEU A 35 9.15 -15.98 3.64
C LEU A 35 9.91 -16.26 4.95
N PRO A 36 11.16 -15.79 5.08
CA PRO A 36 11.90 -15.91 6.34
C PRO A 36 11.33 -14.97 7.39
N ASN A 37 11.46 -15.34 8.68
CA ASN A 37 11.03 -14.50 9.81
C ASN A 37 11.87 -13.22 10.01
N THR A 38 12.97 -13.07 9.26
CA THR A 38 13.80 -11.87 9.22
C THR A 38 13.38 -10.89 8.13
N ALA A 39 12.31 -11.18 7.38
CA ALA A 39 11.82 -10.30 6.34
C ALA A 39 11.23 -9.02 6.95
N THR A 40 11.35 -7.92 6.22
CA THR A 40 10.72 -6.62 6.52
C THR A 40 9.71 -6.30 5.43
N ILE A 41 8.57 -5.73 5.80
CA ILE A 41 7.58 -5.18 4.87
C ILE A 41 7.58 -3.66 4.94
N SER A 42 7.53 -3.01 3.79
CA SER A 42 7.49 -1.56 3.64
C SER A 42 6.44 -1.10 2.64
N TYR A 43 5.89 0.10 2.83
CA TYR A 43 4.95 0.76 1.92
C TYR A 43 5.46 2.17 1.62
N SER A 44 5.51 2.52 0.33
CA SER A 44 5.90 3.84 -0.16
C SER A 44 5.02 4.24 -1.34
N SER A 45 4.89 5.56 -1.58
CA SER A 45 4.22 6.04 -2.79
C SER A 45 5.17 5.90 -3.99
N ASP A 46 4.59 5.55 -5.14
CA ASP A 46 5.32 5.55 -6.40
C ASP A 46 5.56 7.00 -6.81
N PHE A 47 6.82 7.42 -6.88
CA PHE A 47 7.16 8.77 -7.33
C PHE A 47 7.17 8.83 -8.86
N LEU A 48 6.20 9.55 -9.44
CA LEU A 48 6.19 9.95 -10.85
C LEU A 48 6.55 11.44 -10.98
N GLY A 49 7.77 11.81 -10.60
CA GLY A 49 8.28 13.15 -10.87
C GLY A 49 8.96 13.22 -12.22
N VAL A 50 8.67 14.27 -12.99
CA VAL A 50 9.58 14.76 -14.02
C VAL A 50 10.78 15.40 -13.31
N GLY A 51 11.99 14.91 -13.58
CA GLY A 51 13.22 15.55 -13.08
C GLY A 51 13.31 16.99 -13.58
N SER A 52 14.12 17.83 -12.92
CA SER A 52 14.33 19.23 -13.33
C SER A 52 14.89 19.39 -14.76
N THR A 53 15.37 18.28 -15.34
CA THR A 53 15.87 18.09 -16.69
C THR A 53 14.80 17.69 -17.71
N GLY A 54 13.53 17.50 -17.31
CA GLY A 54 12.45 17.07 -18.19
C GLY A 54 12.48 15.59 -18.57
N GLY A 55 13.35 14.79 -17.96
CA GLY A 55 13.34 13.33 -18.04
C GLY A 55 12.44 12.70 -16.97
N ILE A 56 11.87 11.53 -17.25
CA ILE A 56 11.32 10.66 -16.20
C ILE A 56 12.52 10.04 -15.49
N GLU A 57 13.02 10.71 -14.48
CA GLU A 57 13.99 10.13 -13.55
C GLU A 57 13.17 9.43 -12.48
N ALA A 58 13.35 8.11 -12.34
CA ALA A 58 12.92 7.39 -11.15
C ALA A 58 13.76 7.89 -9.96
N LEU A 59 13.47 9.12 -9.51
CA LEU A 59 13.89 9.58 -8.19
C LEU A 59 13.32 8.57 -7.20
N ALA A 60 14.16 8.18 -6.24
CA ALA A 60 13.88 7.18 -5.22
C ALA A 60 12.42 7.25 -4.76
N ASN A 61 11.79 6.08 -4.56
CA ASN A 61 10.48 5.99 -3.92
C ASN A 61 10.44 6.94 -2.73
N ALA A 62 9.32 7.63 -2.53
CA ALA A 62 9.14 8.48 -1.36
C ALA A 62 9.41 7.68 -0.08
N ASP A 63 9.80 8.36 1.00
CA ASP A 63 10.05 7.73 2.29
C ASP A 63 8.94 6.73 2.65
N ASP A 64 9.34 5.56 3.14
CA ASP A 64 8.40 4.53 3.56
C ASP A 64 7.51 5.07 4.70
N PHE A 65 6.19 5.10 4.49
CA PHE A 65 5.22 5.50 5.53
C PHE A 65 4.80 4.31 6.41
N VAL A 66 5.14 3.09 5.98
CA VAL A 66 5.14 1.88 6.79
C VAL A 66 6.48 1.20 6.59
N SER A 67 7.17 0.83 7.68
CA SER A 67 8.28 -0.11 7.63
C SER A 67 8.38 -0.89 8.94
N GLN A 68 8.21 -2.22 8.88
CA GLN A 68 8.23 -3.07 10.07
C GLN A 68 8.63 -4.51 9.76
N PRO A 69 9.07 -5.30 10.76
CA PRO A 69 9.26 -6.73 10.60
C PRO A 69 7.99 -7.40 10.07
N LEU A 70 8.15 -8.28 9.09
CA LEU A 70 7.03 -9.04 8.54
C LEU A 70 6.57 -10.08 9.56
N ALA A 71 5.35 -9.92 10.04
CA ALA A 71 4.69 -10.85 10.94
C ALA A 71 3.20 -10.92 10.62
N LYS A 72 2.56 -12.03 11.00
CA LYS A 72 1.09 -12.13 10.96
C LYS A 72 0.47 -11.18 11.98
N GLY A 73 -0.67 -10.60 11.64
CA GLY A 73 -1.37 -9.63 12.48
C GLY A 73 -1.70 -8.35 11.73
N ASP A 74 -2.16 -7.36 12.48
CA ASP A 74 -2.67 -6.12 11.90
C ASP A 74 -1.54 -5.15 11.56
N LEU A 75 -1.63 -4.61 10.35
CA LEU A 75 -0.86 -3.48 9.89
C LEU A 75 -1.81 -2.29 9.72
N THR A 76 -1.55 -1.23 10.49
CA THR A 76 -2.32 0.00 10.43
C THR A 76 -1.76 0.91 9.34
N ILE A 77 -2.64 1.42 8.48
CA ILE A 77 -2.30 2.27 7.36
C ILE A 77 -3.14 3.55 7.46
N ASN A 78 -2.47 4.69 7.53
CA ASN A 78 -3.15 5.97 7.38
C ASN A 78 -3.68 6.10 5.95
N LYS A 79 -4.84 6.72 5.77
CA LYS A 79 -5.38 7.01 4.45
C LYS A 79 -4.32 7.66 3.58
N VAL A 80 -4.12 7.07 2.43
CA VAL A 80 -3.19 7.58 1.42
C VAL A 80 -3.97 8.32 0.33
N ASP A 81 -3.32 9.30 -0.29
CA ASP A 81 -3.89 10.08 -1.38
C ASP A 81 -4.10 9.24 -2.65
N ARG A 82 -4.77 9.84 -3.64
CA ARG A 82 -4.93 9.21 -4.96
C ARG A 82 -3.57 9.03 -5.63
N GLY A 83 -3.26 7.81 -6.07
CA GLY A 83 -1.96 7.52 -6.69
C GLY A 83 -1.64 6.04 -6.75
N ASN A 84 -0.41 5.75 -7.15
CA ASN A 84 0.13 4.40 -7.15
C ASN A 84 1.14 4.25 -6.02
N TYR A 85 1.25 3.01 -5.53
CA TYR A 85 2.07 2.67 -4.38
C TYR A 85 2.90 1.42 -4.64
N THR A 86 3.99 1.32 -3.90
CA THR A 86 4.85 0.15 -3.85
C THR A 86 4.75 -0.50 -2.47
N ILE A 87 4.45 -1.79 -2.47
CA ILE A 87 4.69 -2.64 -1.29
C ILE A 87 5.99 -3.40 -1.53
N THR A 88 6.88 -3.39 -0.56
CA THR A 88 8.18 -4.06 -0.66
C THR A 88 8.33 -5.10 0.45
N VAL A 89 8.94 -6.23 0.09
CA VAL A 89 9.44 -7.23 1.04
C VAL A 89 10.96 -7.35 0.88
N GLN A 90 11.70 -7.06 1.94
CA GLN A 90 13.15 -7.12 1.98
C GLN A 90 13.60 -8.30 2.86
N ASP A 91 14.45 -9.18 2.31
CA ASP A 91 15.15 -10.21 3.07
C ASP A 91 16.49 -10.57 2.42
N ASN A 92 17.09 -11.71 2.80
CA ASN A 92 18.38 -12.18 2.28
C ASN A 92 18.35 -12.53 0.77
N ASN A 93 17.17 -12.73 0.17
CA ASN A 93 17.00 -12.91 -1.27
C ASN A 93 16.89 -11.58 -2.04
N GLY A 94 17.09 -10.45 -1.36
CA GLY A 94 17.01 -9.12 -1.92
C GLY A 94 15.66 -8.44 -1.73
N GLN A 95 15.47 -7.34 -2.44
CA GLN A 95 14.26 -6.53 -2.38
C GLN A 95 13.25 -7.01 -3.42
N THR A 96 12.09 -7.48 -2.97
CA THR A 96 10.95 -7.78 -3.83
C THR A 96 9.98 -6.62 -3.79
N SER A 97 9.67 -5.98 -4.91
CA SER A 97 8.80 -4.80 -4.95
C SER A 97 7.58 -5.01 -5.84
N PHE A 98 6.40 -4.80 -5.26
CA PHE A 98 5.11 -4.79 -5.92
C PHE A 98 4.72 -3.34 -6.22
N THR A 99 5.12 -2.85 -7.39
CA THR A 99 4.87 -1.46 -7.84
C THR A 99 3.49 -1.29 -8.47
N ASN A 100 3.07 -0.04 -8.70
CA ASN A 100 1.82 0.29 -9.39
C ASN A 100 0.58 -0.31 -8.73
N ILE A 101 0.52 -0.32 -7.41
CA ILE A 101 -0.67 -0.71 -6.64
C ILE A 101 -1.57 0.52 -6.50
N PRO A 102 -2.81 0.50 -7.02
CA PRO A 102 -3.75 1.61 -6.85
C PRO A 102 -4.04 1.92 -5.38
N GLU A 103 -4.21 3.21 -5.05
CA GLU A 103 -4.48 3.67 -3.67
C GLU A 103 -5.67 2.98 -3.02
N LYS A 104 -6.66 2.60 -3.83
CA LYS A 104 -7.90 1.99 -3.33
C LYS A 104 -7.61 0.70 -2.58
N TYR A 105 -6.57 -0.05 -2.93
CA TYR A 105 -6.22 -1.29 -2.24
C TYR A 105 -5.45 -1.06 -0.94
N LEU A 106 -4.91 0.13 -0.72
CA LEU A 106 -4.32 0.53 0.58
C LEU A 106 -5.37 1.18 1.48
N ASN A 107 -6.38 1.82 0.89
CA ASN A 107 -7.49 2.48 1.58
C ASN A 107 -8.68 1.53 1.82
N LEU A 108 -8.40 0.28 2.26
CA LEU A 108 -9.40 -0.73 2.60
C LEU A 108 -9.03 -1.44 3.89
N ASN A 109 -10.05 -1.87 4.65
CA ASN A 109 -9.85 -2.91 5.65
C ASN A 109 -9.78 -4.24 4.93
N ALA A 110 -8.63 -4.92 4.97
CA ALA A 110 -8.34 -6.04 4.10
C ALA A 110 -7.53 -7.15 4.80
N THR A 111 -7.60 -8.36 4.26
CA THR A 111 -6.60 -9.40 4.51
C THR A 111 -5.46 -9.25 3.51
N LEU A 112 -4.24 -9.46 3.97
CA LEU A 112 -3.03 -9.44 3.16
C LEU A 112 -2.31 -10.80 3.24
N GLU A 113 -2.01 -11.36 2.07
CA GLU A 113 -1.19 -12.57 1.93
C GLU A 113 0.08 -12.20 1.15
N LEU A 114 1.23 -12.53 1.71
CA LEU A 114 2.54 -12.35 1.10
C LEU A 114 3.25 -13.69 1.09
N THR A 115 3.21 -14.42 -0.01
CA THR A 115 3.75 -15.78 -0.06
C THR A 115 4.88 -15.90 -1.07
N ARG A 116 5.83 -16.81 -0.83
CA ARG A 116 6.96 -17.05 -1.72
C ARG A 116 6.99 -18.49 -2.18
N ASN A 117 7.04 -18.67 -3.49
CA ASN A 117 7.08 -19.97 -4.17
C ASN A 117 5.90 -20.89 -3.80
N ILE A 118 4.75 -20.32 -3.42
CA ILE A 118 3.52 -21.05 -3.10
C ILE A 118 2.49 -20.79 -4.21
N PHE A 119 2.12 -21.83 -4.96
CA PHE A 119 1.10 -21.71 -6.01
C PHE A 119 -0.28 -21.78 -5.38
N GLN A 120 -1.03 -20.69 -5.49
CA GLN A 120 -2.30 -20.53 -4.81
C GLN A 120 -3.44 -21.07 -5.67
N PRO A 121 -4.47 -21.70 -5.06
CA PRO A 121 -5.60 -22.27 -5.79
C PRO A 121 -6.47 -21.20 -6.48
N TYR A 122 -6.35 -19.94 -6.07
CA TYR A 122 -7.06 -18.80 -6.65
C TYR A 122 -6.27 -18.10 -7.77
N PHE A 123 -5.07 -18.57 -8.12
CA PHE A 123 -4.36 -18.01 -9.27
C PHE A 123 -5.08 -18.36 -10.58
N PRO A 124 -5.08 -17.45 -11.57
CA PRO A 124 -5.59 -17.73 -12.90
C PRO A 124 -4.92 -18.96 -13.52
N ALA A 125 -5.68 -19.74 -14.30
CA ALA A 125 -5.20 -21.01 -14.86
C ALA A 125 -4.02 -20.80 -15.83
N GLU A 126 -4.00 -19.68 -16.53
CA GLU A 126 -2.91 -19.26 -17.43
C GLU A 126 -1.58 -19.04 -16.69
N TRP A 127 -1.61 -18.84 -15.36
CA TRP A 127 -0.39 -18.69 -14.55
C TRP A 127 0.22 -20.03 -14.16
N GLN A 128 -0.34 -21.17 -14.56
CA GLN A 128 0.20 -22.48 -14.20
C GLN A 128 1.71 -22.63 -14.50
N ALA A 129 2.21 -21.98 -15.55
CA ALA A 129 3.62 -21.99 -15.93
C ALA A 129 4.57 -21.35 -14.90
N ILE A 130 4.07 -20.54 -13.95
CA ILE A 130 4.89 -19.94 -12.88
C ILE A 130 5.20 -20.96 -11.78
N ASN A 131 4.46 -22.05 -11.69
CA ASN A 131 4.65 -23.06 -10.65
C ASN A 131 6.05 -23.68 -10.77
N GLY A 132 6.79 -23.71 -9.66
CA GLY A 132 8.20 -24.13 -9.63
C GLY A 132 9.22 -23.06 -10.00
N THR A 133 8.81 -21.84 -10.34
CA THR A 133 9.73 -20.69 -10.49
C THR A 133 9.93 -19.95 -9.16
N MET A 134 10.98 -19.13 -9.06
CA MET A 134 11.19 -18.27 -7.89
C MET A 134 10.37 -16.98 -8.01
N TYR A 135 9.26 -16.90 -7.28
CA TYR A 135 8.38 -15.74 -7.26
C TYR A 135 7.87 -15.44 -5.86
N THR A 136 7.46 -14.20 -5.67
CA THR A 136 6.72 -13.78 -4.47
C THR A 136 5.40 -13.16 -4.93
N SER A 137 4.33 -13.50 -4.23
CA SER A 137 2.97 -13.09 -4.54
C SER A 137 2.41 -12.26 -3.40
N LEU A 138 1.80 -11.14 -3.77
CA LEU A 138 1.02 -10.28 -2.91
C LEU A 138 -0.45 -10.48 -3.27
N ARG A 139 -1.29 -10.68 -2.26
CA ARG A 139 -2.74 -10.58 -2.37
C ARG A 139 -3.29 -9.65 -1.30
N ILE A 140 -4.16 -8.73 -1.71
CA ILE A 140 -4.94 -7.86 -0.84
C ILE A 140 -6.40 -8.17 -1.13
N LYS A 141 -7.21 -8.54 -0.14
CA LYS A 141 -8.64 -8.84 -0.31
C LYS A 141 -9.44 -8.05 0.71
N SER A 142 -10.46 -7.31 0.27
CA SER A 142 -11.34 -6.57 1.16
C SER A 142 -12.02 -7.50 2.17
N ASN A 143 -12.16 -7.01 3.41
CA ASN A 143 -12.91 -7.70 4.47
C ASN A 143 -14.43 -7.50 4.33
N GLN A 144 -14.86 -6.56 3.50
CA GLN A 144 -16.27 -6.17 3.34
C GLN A 144 -16.90 -6.75 2.07
N ASP A 145 -16.10 -7.01 1.04
CA ASP A 145 -16.56 -7.53 -0.25
C ASP A 145 -15.50 -8.48 -0.83
N GLU A 146 -15.83 -9.76 -0.94
CA GLU A 146 -14.91 -10.75 -1.48
C GLU A 146 -14.61 -10.57 -2.97
N GLY A 147 -15.47 -9.83 -3.68
CA GLY A 147 -15.26 -9.45 -5.07
C GLY A 147 -14.19 -8.36 -5.25
N VAL A 148 -13.78 -7.66 -4.20
CA VAL A 148 -12.75 -6.62 -4.24
C VAL A 148 -11.41 -7.19 -3.79
N PHE A 149 -10.49 -7.39 -4.73
CA PHE A 149 -9.20 -8.00 -4.45
C PHE A 149 -8.11 -7.60 -5.45
N TYR A 150 -6.86 -7.61 -5.02
CA TYR A 150 -5.71 -7.39 -5.87
C TYR A 150 -4.72 -8.53 -5.69
N ILE A 151 -4.24 -9.11 -6.78
CA ILE A 151 -3.17 -10.10 -6.79
C ILE A 151 -2.07 -9.60 -7.72
N LYS A 152 -0.82 -9.63 -7.25
CA LYS A 152 0.35 -9.38 -8.08
C LYS A 152 1.47 -10.35 -7.73
N THR A 153 2.10 -10.87 -8.76
CA THR A 153 3.23 -11.80 -8.65
C THR A 153 4.43 -11.23 -9.40
N VAL A 154 5.58 -11.25 -8.74
CA VAL A 154 6.87 -10.76 -9.28
C VAL A 154 7.96 -11.80 -9.05
N TYR A 155 9.02 -11.76 -9.84
CA TYR A 155 10.21 -12.57 -9.56
C TYR A 155 10.84 -12.13 -8.23
N THR A 156 11.13 -13.09 -7.35
CA THR A 156 11.70 -12.83 -6.02
C THR A 156 13.01 -12.05 -6.13
N GLY A 157 13.18 -11.05 -5.27
CA GLY A 157 14.37 -10.18 -5.25
C GLY A 157 14.40 -9.14 -6.38
N THR A 158 13.26 -8.91 -7.06
CA THR A 158 13.13 -7.93 -8.13
C THR A 158 11.78 -7.18 -8.07
N ASN A 159 11.58 -6.25 -9.01
CA ASN A 159 10.28 -5.64 -9.32
C ASN A 159 9.68 -6.14 -10.66
N LYS A 160 10.25 -7.19 -11.25
CA LYS A 160 9.85 -7.69 -12.57
C LYS A 160 8.54 -8.47 -12.44
N GLU A 161 7.47 -7.88 -12.97
CA GLU A 161 6.13 -8.46 -12.97
C GLU A 161 6.08 -9.77 -13.78
N ILE A 162 5.42 -10.77 -13.19
CA ILE A 162 5.02 -12.01 -13.85
C ILE A 162 3.56 -11.89 -14.28
N GLY A 163 2.71 -11.39 -13.39
CA GLY A 163 1.31 -11.13 -13.67
C GLY A 163 0.63 -10.38 -12.54
N LYS A 164 -0.53 -9.81 -12.86
CA LYS A 164 -1.47 -9.22 -11.91
C LYS A 164 -2.90 -9.59 -12.28
N TYR A 165 -3.77 -9.70 -11.29
CA TYR A 165 -5.17 -10.01 -11.46
C TYR A 165 -5.98 -9.29 -10.38
N SER A 166 -7.09 -8.68 -10.75
CA SER A 166 -8.00 -8.01 -9.81
C SER A 166 -9.40 -7.95 -10.39
N GLU A 167 -10.34 -7.36 -9.66
CA GLU A 167 -11.69 -7.09 -10.19
C GLU A 167 -11.71 -6.05 -11.33
N ASP A 168 -10.61 -5.31 -11.52
CA ASP A 168 -10.48 -4.30 -12.56
C ASP A 168 -9.75 -4.79 -13.83
N PHE A 169 -9.18 -6.01 -13.82
CA PHE A 169 -8.32 -6.56 -14.89
C PHE A 169 -8.84 -7.90 -15.39
#